data_AF-A0A8R1I431-F1
#
_entry.id   AF-A0A8R1I431-F1
#
_cell.length_a   1.000
_cell.length_b   1.000
_cell.length_c   1.000
_cell.angle_alpha   90.00
_cell.angle_beta   90.00
_cell.angle_gamma   90.00
#
_symmetry.space_group_name_H-M   'P 1'
#
loop_
_entity.id
_entity.type
_entity.pdbx_description
1 polymer ?
#
loop_
_entity_poly.entity_id
_entity_poly.type
_entity_poly.pdbx_seq_one_letter_code
_entity_poly.pdbx_strand_id
1 'polypeptide(L)' 'MKRLGVDPPCGVLDPKEAVLLAVSCDAFAYGQEDTNNDRITIEWTSCRGQDGAVKRFRREWFQGDGMVRRKNIPIEYNP' A
#
# COMPACT_ATOMS: atom_id res chain seq x y z
N MET A 1 1.53 10.77 -15.33
CA MET A 1 2.57 9.79 -14.96
C MET A 1 2.38 9.42 -13.50
N LYS A 2 2.69 8.19 -13.07
CA LYS A 2 2.66 7.83 -11.64
C LYS A 2 3.95 8.32 -11.00
N ARG A 3 3.92 9.49 -10.37
CA ARG A 3 5.07 10.07 -9.65
C ARG A 3 5.54 9.24 -8.46
N LEU A 4 4.67 8.41 -7.87
CA LEU A 4 4.97 7.64 -6.67
C LEU A 4 5.04 6.14 -6.99
N GLY A 5 6.15 5.52 -6.58
CA GLY A 5 6.34 4.08 -6.57
C GLY A 5 6.39 3.55 -5.13
N VAL A 6 5.94 2.31 -4.91
CA VAL A 6 6.03 1.62 -3.61
C VAL A 6 6.55 0.20 -3.83
N ASP A 7 7.57 -0.18 -3.08
CA ASP A 7 8.18 -1.51 -3.14
C ASP A 7 8.48 -2.08 -1.74
N PRO A 8 8.02 -3.31 -1.40
CA PRO A 8 7.09 -4.14 -2.16
C PRO A 8 5.67 -3.53 -2.21
N PRO A 9 4.94 -3.63 -3.34
CA PRO A 9 3.58 -3.07 -3.44
C PRO A 9 2.52 -3.90 -2.70
N CYS A 10 2.85 -5.13 -2.30
CA CYS A 10 1.97 -6.05 -1.58
C CYS A 10 2.77 -7.13 -0.85
N GLY A 11 2.18 -7.75 0.17
CA GLY A 11 2.83 -8.79 0.97
C GLY A 11 1.88 -9.43 1.97
N VAL A 12 2.38 -10.41 2.71
CA VAL A 12 1.68 -11.07 3.82
C VAL A 12 2.52 -10.90 5.07
N LEU A 13 1.88 -10.50 6.16
CA LEU A 13 2.53 -10.33 7.47
C LEU A 13 1.89 -11.28 8.47
N ASP A 14 2.73 -12.00 9.20
CA ASP A 14 2.30 -12.72 10.38
C ASP A 14 1.93 -11.74 11.51
N PRO A 15 1.19 -12.21 12.53
CA PRO A 15 0.95 -11.42 13.72
C PRO A 15 2.26 -10.90 14.33
N LYS A 16 2.35 -9.57 14.49
CA LYS A 16 3.53 -8.84 15.02
C LYS A 16 4.74 -8.78 14.09
N GLU A 17 4.64 -9.29 12.86
CA GLU A 17 5.67 -9.08 11.84
C GLU A 17 5.62 -7.62 11.33
N ALA A 18 6.79 -7.07 11.03
CA ALA A 18 6.94 -5.73 10.46
C ALA A 18 7.62 -5.83 9.09
N VAL A 19 7.33 -4.87 8.22
CA VAL A 19 7.96 -4.73 6.91
C VAL A 19 8.32 -3.27 6.68
N LEU A 20 9.44 -3.07 5.98
CA LEU A 20 9.85 -1.76 5.48
C LEU A 20 9.39 -1.63 4.03
N LEU A 21 8.71 -0.52 3.71
CA LEU A 21 8.29 -0.19 2.36
C LEU A 21 9.14 0.97 1.85
N ALA A 22 9.75 0.82 0.68
CA ALA A 22 10.40 1.92 -0.01
C ALA A 22 9.36 2.70 -0.83
N VAL A 23 9.34 4.02 -0.65
CA VAL A 23 8.51 4.93 -1.45
C VAL A 23 9.44 5.78 -2.30
N SER A 24 9.34 5.66 -3.61
CA SER A 24 10.09 6.49 -4.56
C SER A 24 9.20 7.61 -5.09
N CYS A 25 9.78 8.80 -5.30
CA CYS A 25 9.14 9.91 -5.99
C CYS A 25 9.99 10.29 -7.21
N ASP A 26 9.41 10.18 -8.40
CA ASP A 26 10.07 10.64 -9.64
C ASP A 26 10.18 12.16 -9.65
N ALA A 27 11.17 12.69 -10.38
CA ALA A 27 11.32 14.13 -10.56
C ALA A 27 10.12 14.71 -11.33
N PHE A 28 9.63 15.86 -10.88
CA PHE A 28 8.50 16.55 -11.49
C PHE A 28 8.61 18.07 -11.27
N ALA A 29 7.83 18.86 -12.00
CA ALA A 29 7.83 20.32 -11.87
C ALA A 29 6.93 20.77 -10.72
N TYR A 30 7.51 20.95 -9.52
CA TYR A 30 6.78 21.46 -8.36
C TYR A 30 6.18 22.85 -8.65
N GLY A 31 4.88 23.02 -8.37
CA GLY A 31 4.12 24.25 -8.67
C GLY A 31 3.44 24.29 -10.04
N GLN A 32 3.75 23.37 -10.95
CA GLN A 32 3.01 23.18 -12.21
C GLN A 32 2.05 21.99 -12.17
N GLU A 33 2.27 21.08 -11.21
CA GLU A 33 1.45 19.90 -10.99
C GLU A 33 0.71 19.97 -9.65
N ASP A 34 -0.50 19.42 -9.61
CA ASP A 34 -1.23 19.26 -8.36
C ASP A 34 -0.51 18.23 -7.47
N THR A 35 -0.21 18.64 -6.25
CA THR A 35 0.50 17.86 -5.23
C THR A 35 -0.35 17.67 -3.96
N ASN A 36 -1.51 18.33 -3.86
CA ASN A 36 -2.33 18.33 -2.64
C ASN A 36 -3.13 17.04 -2.45
N ASN A 37 -3.28 16.25 -3.50
CA ASN A 37 -4.13 15.06 -3.52
C ASN A 37 -3.34 13.74 -3.39
N ASP A 38 -2.00 13.82 -3.31
CA ASP A 38 -1.16 12.65 -3.23
C ASP A 38 -1.28 11.96 -1.87
N ARG A 39 -1.48 10.64 -1.94
CA ARG A 39 -1.60 9.78 -0.76
C ARG A 39 -1.16 8.37 -1.09
N ILE A 40 -0.53 7.72 -0.11
CA ILE A 40 -0.29 6.28 -0.14
C ILE A 40 -1.44 5.61 0.60
N THR A 41 -2.06 4.63 -0.04
CA THR A 41 -3.15 3.87 0.54
C THR A 41 -2.65 2.47 0.86
N ILE A 42 -2.68 2.10 2.14
CA ILE A 42 -2.39 0.74 2.59
C ILE A 42 -3.72 0.06 2.87
N GLU A 43 -4.00 -1.03 2.15
CA GLU A 43 -5.16 -1.86 2.37
C GLU A 43 -4.73 -3.22 2.92
N TRP A 44 -5.45 -3.73 3.90
CA TRP A 44 -5.19 -5.06 4.46
C TRP A 44 -6.49 -5.77 4.83
N THR A 45 -6.45 -7.08 4.70
CA THR A 45 -7.53 -7.98 5.13
C THR A 45 -6.91 -9.10 5.95
N SER A 46 -7.69 -9.66 6.87
CA SER A 46 -7.24 -10.83 7.60
C SER A 46 -7.26 -12.03 6.67
N CYS A 47 -6.19 -12.83 6.64
CA CYS A 47 -6.14 -14.10 5.92
C CYS A 47 -6.99 -15.17 6.62
N ARG A 48 -8.29 -14.91 6.85
CA ARG A 48 -9.19 -15.85 7.51
C ARG A 48 -9.56 -16.95 6.52
N GLY A 49 -9.29 -18.21 6.86
CA GLY A 49 -9.70 -19.37 6.07
C GLY A 49 -8.61 -20.03 5.22
N GLN A 50 -7.33 -19.73 5.45
CA GLN A 50 -6.25 -20.50 4.82
C GLN A 50 -5.30 -21.06 5.88
N ASP A 51 -5.80 -22.01 6.67
CA ASP A 51 -4.96 -22.90 7.46
C ASP A 51 -3.97 -23.59 6.51
N GLY A 52 -2.70 -23.17 6.55
CA GLY A 52 -1.65 -23.68 5.66
C GLY A 52 -1.42 -22.86 4.38
N ALA A 53 -1.94 -21.64 4.25
CA ALA A 53 -1.52 -20.77 3.16
C ALA A 53 -0.04 -20.42 3.25
N VAL A 54 0.67 -20.77 2.18
CA VAL A 54 1.98 -20.21 1.84
C VAL A 54 1.88 -18.67 1.96
N LYS A 55 2.87 -18.02 2.60
CA LYS A 55 3.01 -16.55 2.72
C LYS A 55 3.14 -15.88 1.34
N ARG A 56 2.07 -15.90 0.55
CA ARG A 56 2.01 -15.34 -0.79
C ARG A 56 0.73 -14.55 -0.91
N PHE A 57 0.88 -13.27 -1.20
CA PHE A 57 -0.23 -12.36 -1.39
C PHE A 57 -1.14 -12.84 -2.54
N ARG A 58 -2.45 -12.78 -2.31
CA ARG A 58 -3.50 -13.12 -3.27
C ARG A 58 -4.51 -11.98 -3.31
N ARG A 59 -4.76 -11.43 -4.50
CA ARG A 59 -5.65 -10.27 -4.68
C ARG A 59 -7.11 -10.65 -4.40
N GLU A 60 -7.45 -11.92 -4.57
CA GLU A 60 -8.79 -12.48 -4.40
C GLU A 60 -9.32 -12.30 -2.97
N TRP A 61 -8.42 -12.22 -1.96
CA TRP A 61 -8.82 -11.96 -0.57
C TRP A 61 -9.49 -10.60 -0.36
N PHE A 62 -9.30 -9.66 -1.28
CA PHE A 62 -9.91 -8.34 -1.25
C PHE A 62 -11.25 -8.27 -2.00
N GLN A 63 -11.65 -9.36 -2.68
CA GLN A 63 -12.88 -9.43 -3.46
C GLN A 63 -13.97 -10.28 -2.79
N GLY A 64 -13.59 -11.14 -1.83
CA GLY A 64 -14.55 -11.95 -1.07
C GLY A 64 -15.24 -11.18 0.07
N ASP A 65 -16.03 -11.90 0.86
CA ASP A 65 -16.82 -11.37 2.00
C ASP A 65 -15.95 -10.93 3.20
N GLY A 66 -14.64 -10.87 3.04
CA GLY A 66 -13.71 -10.47 4.09
C GLY A 66 -13.77 -8.97 4.38
N MET A 67 -13.60 -8.60 5.65
CA MET A 67 -13.47 -7.19 6.03
C MET A 67 -12.11 -6.63 5.57
N VAL A 68 -12.13 -5.81 4.52
CA VAL A 68 -10.98 -5.03 4.09
C VAL A 68 -10.89 -3.75 4.94
N ARG A 69 -9.71 -3.49 5.49
CA ARG A 69 -9.37 -2.24 6.17
C ARG A 69 -8.42 -1.43 5.30
N ARG A 70 -8.48 -0.12 5.45
CA ARG A 70 -7.66 0.83 4.69
C ARG A 70 -7.13 1.92 5.60
N LYS A 71 -5.88 2.33 5.38
CA LYS A 71 -5.26 3.52 5.97
C LYS A 71 -4.67 4.37 4.86
N ASN A 72 -5.01 5.64 4.86
CA ASN A 72 -4.43 6.64 3.97
C ASN A 72 -3.29 7.35 4.71
N ILE A 73 -2.15 7.50 4.03
CA ILE A 73 -1.01 8.30 4.46
C ILE A 73 -0.92 9.46 3.47
N PRO A 74 -1.31 10.68 3.87
CA PRO A 74 -1.17 11.85 3.00
C PRO A 74 0.31 12.13 2.73
N ILE A 75 0.61 12.62 1.53
CA ILE A 75 1.95 13.07 1.16
C ILE A 75 1.99 14.58 1.28
N GLU A 76 3.01 15.07 1.97
CA GLU A 76 3.32 16.50 2.06
C GLU A 76 4.64 16.75 1.35
N TYR A 77 4.66 17.77 0.50
CA TYR A 77 5.85 18.22 -0.21
C TYR A 77 6.40 19.45 0.50
N ASN A 78 7.65 19.36 0.93
CA ASN A 78 8.39 20.48 1.52
C ASN A 78 9.38 21.05 0.49
N PRO A 79 9.00 22.10 -0.26
CA PRO A 79 9.84 22.70 -1.31
C PRO A 79 11.04 23.48 -0.78
#